data_AF-A0A0C1ZLD3-F1
#
_entry.id   AF-A0A0C1ZLD3-F1
#
_cell.length_a   1.000
_cell.length_b   1.000
_cell.length_c   1.000
_cell.angle_alpha   90.00
_cell.angle_beta   90.00
_cell.angle_gamma   90.00
#
_symmetry.space_group_name_H-M   'P 1'
#
loop_
_entity.id
_entity.type
_entity.pdbx_description
1 polymer ?
#
loop_
_entity_poly.entity_id
_entity_poly.type
_entity_poly.pdbx_seq_one_letter_code
_entity_poly.pdbx_strand_id
1 'polypeptide(L)'
;MVSGSLFEPSVWINRSGSAVTCPIDDTHDARGVDACEELDRKSAALDTWGVTSRQAIVLGLGFVVGALLPSTSGCVEPNPDHCYNAGGDSYCKDQYGDAKPYCSDNSCVTPTVDGCMEEEPTGCWYCNGKDEDECSEVAGDGDGDPTGDGDGEPTGDGDGEATGDGDGDGDTGPMCMGSDECSVEMPLCDDGTCVACGDATTVSCGDEYPATPVCDAGGACVECTTDDVSACPAETPACQANVCVPCTEHSQCPGSACNMSTGACMPLNSVWWVDNSAMEPGDGSEQSPFTSIALGMAQIGAGNGTLIVAEGMQDYTSSISVNPGQTVAVIGDGGATIDFGGQVVLVNNGAVAFLSGLKIIGGSTGVSVMGGDVWLDQMVVVDNPGSGSLVVTGGTVVARNSLIGGLPNTGAGILLNQGTFSAIYTTIATGFDAPAIQCLSGGAGSIVRNSIVVSRLATPEILGCENAEVTGSALEMSLGENQALGDMSTSWFVSFNSGDFHLNPNMFPQAIETAATWTLADPGVDIDGDPRPTMEGAADFAGADRL
;
A
#
# COMPACT_ATOMS: atom_id res chain seq x y z
N MET A 1 -64.18 -16.29 -31.24
CA MET A 1 -64.83 -15.31 -30.35
C MET A 1 -64.49 -15.68 -28.92
N VAL A 2 -63.50 -15.03 -28.32
CA VAL A 2 -63.52 -14.36 -27.00
C VAL A 2 -62.39 -13.34 -27.07
N SER A 3 -62.72 -12.06 -26.90
CA SER A 3 -61.79 -10.92 -26.89
C SER A 3 -61.17 -10.76 -25.51
N GLY A 4 -59.84 -10.75 -25.41
CA GLY A 4 -59.12 -10.35 -24.19
C GLY A 4 -58.90 -8.83 -24.20
N SER A 5 -59.49 -8.14 -23.22
CA SER A 5 -59.28 -6.71 -22.95
C SER A 5 -57.99 -6.51 -22.15
N LEU A 6 -57.12 -5.61 -22.62
CA LEU A 6 -56.01 -5.05 -21.85
C LEU A 6 -56.56 -4.12 -20.77
N PHE A 7 -56.17 -4.31 -19.51
CA PHE A 7 -56.41 -3.35 -18.43
C PHE A 7 -55.24 -2.37 -18.37
N GLU A 8 -55.53 -1.08 -18.46
CA GLU A 8 -54.56 0.00 -18.18
C GLU A 8 -54.52 0.30 -16.67
N PRO A 9 -53.34 0.58 -16.08
CA PRO A 9 -53.25 0.99 -14.69
C PRO A 9 -53.84 2.39 -14.49
N SER A 10 -54.78 2.53 -13.55
CA SER A 10 -55.36 3.83 -13.19
C SER A 10 -54.39 4.64 -12.32
N VAL A 11 -53.92 5.77 -12.88
CA VAL A 11 -53.09 6.76 -12.18
C VAL A 11 -53.95 7.61 -11.25
N TRP A 12 -53.56 7.71 -9.98
CA TRP A 12 -54.15 8.66 -9.02
C TRP A 12 -53.21 9.85 -8.80
N ILE A 13 -53.79 11.05 -8.77
CA ILE A 13 -53.07 12.31 -8.49
C ILE A 13 -53.50 12.75 -7.08
N ASN A 14 -52.53 12.88 -6.17
CA ASN A 14 -52.82 13.35 -4.81
C ASN A 14 -53.09 14.87 -4.78
N ARG A 15 -53.44 15.41 -3.60
CA ARG A 15 -53.76 16.84 -3.44
C ARG A 15 -52.58 17.79 -3.69
N SER A 16 -51.34 17.30 -3.70
CA SER A 16 -50.15 18.09 -4.07
C SER A 16 -49.79 18.00 -5.55
N GLY A 17 -50.60 17.32 -6.38
CA GLY A 17 -50.40 17.23 -7.83
C GLY A 17 -49.37 16.19 -8.27
N SER A 18 -48.92 15.32 -7.37
CA SER A 18 -47.96 14.25 -7.69
C SER A 18 -48.69 12.96 -8.03
N ALA A 19 -48.24 12.29 -9.10
CA ALA A 19 -48.74 10.98 -9.51
C ALA A 19 -48.09 9.89 -8.66
N VAL A 20 -48.90 9.06 -8.01
CA VAL A 20 -48.42 7.92 -7.20
C VAL A 20 -49.03 6.63 -7.75
N THR A 21 -48.18 5.67 -8.06
CA THR A 21 -48.58 4.32 -8.51
C THR A 21 -48.54 3.35 -7.35
N CYS A 22 -49.69 2.75 -7.01
CA CYS A 22 -49.79 1.68 -6.02
C CYS A 22 -49.86 0.31 -6.72
N PRO A 23 -49.15 -0.72 -6.23
CA PRO A 23 -49.31 -2.07 -6.73
C PRO A 23 -50.66 -2.64 -6.28
N ILE A 24 -51.43 -3.20 -7.21
CA ILE A 24 -52.63 -3.98 -6.91
C ILE A 24 -52.18 -5.42 -6.67
N ASP A 25 -52.37 -5.92 -5.45
CA ASP A 25 -52.28 -7.35 -5.15
C ASP A 25 -53.68 -7.99 -5.27
N ASP A 26 -53.74 -9.18 -5.87
CA ASP A 26 -54.93 -9.81 -6.46
C ASP A 26 -55.88 -10.46 -5.43
N THR A 27 -55.76 -10.09 -4.15
CA THR A 27 -56.68 -10.57 -3.11
C THR A 27 -57.83 -9.59 -2.93
N HIS A 28 -59.00 -9.95 -3.46
CA HIS A 28 -60.28 -9.29 -3.17
C HIS A 28 -60.62 -9.39 -1.66
N ASP A 29 -60.09 -8.46 -0.86
CA ASP A 29 -60.66 -8.13 0.45
C ASP A 29 -60.64 -6.60 0.65
N ALA A 30 -61.70 -6.06 1.25
CA ALA A 30 -62.01 -4.63 1.33
C ALA A 30 -61.10 -3.82 2.28
N ARG A 31 -59.87 -4.29 2.52
CA ARG A 31 -58.88 -3.71 3.44
C ARG A 31 -57.75 -2.92 2.75
N GLY A 32 -57.65 -2.96 1.42
CA GLY A 32 -56.61 -2.24 0.67
C GLY A 32 -56.79 -0.72 0.59
N VAL A 33 -58.00 -0.21 0.81
CA VAL A 33 -58.30 1.23 0.73
C VAL A 33 -57.82 1.99 1.98
N ASP A 34 -57.84 1.35 3.16
CA ASP A 34 -57.42 1.97 4.42
C ASP A 34 -55.90 2.18 4.51
N ALA A 35 -55.10 1.35 3.83
CA ALA A 35 -53.63 1.46 3.84
C ALA A 35 -53.11 2.70 3.09
N CYS A 36 -53.81 3.16 2.06
CA CYS A 36 -53.42 4.36 1.31
C CYS A 36 -53.79 5.65 2.05
N GLU A 37 -54.89 5.65 2.82
CA GLU A 37 -55.32 6.81 3.61
C GLU A 37 -54.41 7.04 4.84
N GLU A 38 -53.78 5.99 5.37
CA GLU A 38 -52.85 6.10 6.50
C GLU A 38 -51.45 6.61 6.10
N LEU A 39 -51.00 6.36 4.88
CA LEU A 39 -49.75 6.92 4.34
C LEU A 39 -49.86 8.42 4.05
N ASP A 40 -51.02 8.89 3.59
CA ASP A 40 -51.28 10.33 3.35
C ASP A 40 -51.44 11.11 4.68
N ARG A 41 -51.95 10.47 5.76
CA ARG A 41 -51.95 11.09 7.11
C ARG A 41 -50.56 11.21 7.73
N LYS A 42 -49.64 10.29 7.45
CA LYS A 42 -48.28 10.33 8.00
C LYS A 42 -47.39 11.35 7.29
N SER A 43 -47.61 11.63 6.00
CA SER A 43 -46.88 12.68 5.28
C SER A 43 -47.28 14.09 5.76
N ALA A 44 -48.56 14.33 6.06
CA ALA A 44 -49.05 15.62 6.55
C ALA A 44 -48.59 15.98 7.98
N ALA A 45 -48.11 15.01 8.76
CA ALA A 45 -47.64 15.24 10.14
C ALA A 45 -46.18 15.74 10.22
N LEU A 46 -45.39 15.62 9.15
CA LEU A 46 -43.99 16.05 9.11
C LEU A 46 -43.81 17.52 8.67
N ASP A 47 -44.84 18.15 8.10
CA ASP A 47 -44.77 19.53 7.58
C ASP A 47 -45.15 20.64 8.60
N THR A 48 -45.36 20.31 9.87
CA THR A 48 -45.83 21.28 10.89
C THR A 48 -44.79 21.81 11.88
N TRP A 49 -43.50 21.51 11.72
CA TRP A 49 -42.44 22.07 12.59
C TRP A 49 -41.47 22.98 11.83
N GLY A 50 -41.98 24.16 11.47
CA GLY A 50 -41.17 25.29 11.05
C GLY A 50 -40.68 26.10 12.25
N VAL A 51 -39.36 26.19 12.44
CA VAL A 51 -38.75 27.26 13.26
C VAL A 51 -37.58 27.86 12.50
N THR A 52 -37.82 29.03 11.91
CA THR A 52 -36.81 29.97 11.43
C THR A 52 -36.10 30.64 12.61
N SER A 53 -34.77 30.85 12.56
CA SER A 53 -34.16 32.00 13.24
C SER A 53 -32.74 32.33 12.76
N ARG A 54 -32.59 33.55 12.23
CA ARG A 54 -31.32 34.27 12.07
C ARG A 54 -31.11 35.17 13.30
N GLN A 55 -29.86 35.27 13.75
CA GLN A 55 -29.23 36.32 14.60
C GLN A 55 -29.57 36.39 16.12
N ALA A 56 -28.56 36.08 16.96
CA ALA A 56 -28.11 36.85 18.15
C ALA A 56 -26.94 36.11 18.84
N ILE A 57 -25.71 36.63 18.81
CA ILE A 57 -24.98 37.30 19.91
C ILE A 57 -24.50 36.38 21.06
N VAL A 58 -23.19 36.07 21.01
CA VAL A 58 -22.12 36.30 22.03
C VAL A 58 -22.39 36.02 23.52
N LEU A 59 -21.39 35.36 24.13
CA LEU A 59 -20.97 35.23 25.55
C LEU A 59 -21.33 33.92 26.27
N GLY A 60 -20.28 33.15 26.57
CA GLY A 60 -20.29 32.00 27.48
C GLY A 60 -18.90 31.39 27.68
N LEU A 61 -18.02 32.12 28.38
CA LEU A 61 -16.79 31.61 28.99
C LEU A 61 -17.10 30.41 29.92
N GLY A 62 -16.24 29.39 29.92
CA GLY A 62 -16.02 28.60 31.14
C GLY A 62 -15.64 27.12 30.99
N PHE A 63 -14.33 26.87 31.11
CA PHE A 63 -13.70 25.77 31.86
C PHE A 63 -13.44 24.37 31.23
N VAL A 64 -12.14 24.18 30.92
CA VAL A 64 -11.22 23.09 31.32
C VAL A 64 -11.56 21.65 30.92
N VAL A 65 -10.68 21.01 30.11
CA VAL A 65 -9.73 19.96 30.52
C VAL A 65 -8.63 19.89 29.45
N GLY A 66 -7.37 19.95 29.89
CA GLY A 66 -6.21 19.75 29.04
C GLY A 66 -6.09 18.29 28.61
N ALA A 67 -5.87 18.08 27.32
CA ALA A 67 -5.33 16.85 26.77
C ALA A 67 -4.02 17.22 26.06
N LEU A 68 -2.93 16.63 26.56
CA LEU A 68 -1.63 16.59 25.91
C LEU A 68 -1.82 15.86 24.57
N LEU A 69 -1.66 16.58 23.46
CA LEU A 69 -1.48 15.95 22.15
C LEU A 69 0.01 15.64 22.01
N PRO A 70 0.43 14.39 21.75
CA PRO A 70 1.73 14.15 21.18
C PRO A 70 1.70 14.77 19.77
N SER A 71 2.60 15.73 19.54
CA SER A 71 2.92 16.23 18.22
C SER A 71 3.37 15.05 17.37
N THR A 72 2.53 14.62 16.43
CA THR A 72 2.97 13.80 15.30
C THR A 72 3.89 14.67 14.46
N SER A 73 5.19 14.51 14.66
CA SER A 73 6.23 15.01 13.78
C SER A 73 6.12 14.31 12.43
N GLY A 74 5.32 14.89 11.52
CA GLY A 74 5.50 14.64 10.10
C GLY A 74 6.89 15.15 9.72
N CYS A 75 7.64 14.33 9.00
CA CYS A 75 8.91 14.75 8.41
C CYS A 75 8.64 15.98 7.54
N VAL A 76 9.11 17.13 8.02
CA VAL A 76 9.13 18.39 7.29
C VAL A 76 10.15 18.23 6.16
N GLU A 77 9.88 18.86 5.02
CA GLU A 77 10.78 19.01 3.87
C GLU A 77 12.27 18.89 4.22
N PRO A 78 13.06 18.10 3.45
CA PRO A 78 14.51 18.04 3.62
C PRO A 78 15.07 19.45 3.69
N ASN A 79 15.72 19.79 4.80
CA ASN A 79 16.30 21.12 4.96
C ASN A 79 17.47 21.27 3.97
N PRO A 80 17.35 22.11 2.92
CA PRO A 80 18.40 22.24 1.91
C PRO A 80 19.70 22.83 2.49
N ASP A 81 19.61 23.52 3.63
CA ASP A 81 20.74 24.14 4.33
C ASP A 81 21.34 23.23 5.42
N HIS A 82 20.91 21.97 5.51
CA HIS A 82 21.51 21.00 6.43
C HIS A 82 22.96 20.69 6.03
N CYS A 83 23.86 20.53 7.00
CA CYS A 83 25.26 20.18 6.80
C CYS A 83 25.43 18.91 5.95
N TYR A 84 24.48 17.98 6.03
CA TYR A 84 24.38 16.79 5.17
C TYR A 84 24.45 17.16 3.68
N ASN A 85 23.76 18.22 3.27
CA ASN A 85 23.73 18.70 1.88
C ASN A 85 24.91 19.63 1.53
N ALA A 86 25.74 20.00 2.51
CA ALA A 86 26.79 21.01 2.37
C ALA A 86 28.21 20.48 2.60
N GLY A 87 28.39 19.16 2.70
CA GLY A 87 29.70 18.53 2.90
C GLY A 87 29.98 18.14 4.35
N GLY A 88 28.96 17.69 5.08
CA GLY A 88 29.09 17.00 6.37
C GLY A 88 29.87 17.78 7.42
N ASP A 89 30.77 17.09 8.12
CA ASP A 89 31.59 17.67 9.20
C ASP A 89 32.52 18.76 8.70
N SER A 90 32.96 18.69 7.43
CA SER A 90 33.84 19.73 6.88
C SER A 90 33.13 21.08 6.80
N TYR A 91 31.84 21.09 6.46
CA TYR A 91 31.00 22.28 6.52
C TYR A 91 30.88 22.81 7.94
N CYS A 92 30.59 21.93 8.90
CA CYS A 92 30.43 22.32 10.30
C CYS A 92 31.72 22.90 10.90
N LYS A 93 32.86 22.30 10.59
CA LYS A 93 34.19 22.80 10.99
C LYS A 93 34.55 24.13 10.33
N ASP A 94 34.19 24.33 9.07
CA ASP A 94 34.42 25.60 8.37
C ASP A 94 33.53 26.74 8.91
N GLN A 95 32.28 26.43 9.29
CA GLN A 95 31.34 27.42 9.81
C GLN A 95 31.53 27.74 11.30
N TYR A 96 31.81 26.72 12.12
CA TYR A 96 31.80 26.84 13.59
C TYR A 96 33.13 26.50 14.25
N GLY A 97 34.13 26.03 13.50
CA GLY A 97 35.39 25.53 14.08
C GLY A 97 35.15 24.36 15.04
N ASP A 98 35.93 24.31 16.10
CA ASP A 98 35.87 23.22 17.09
C ASP A 98 34.65 23.33 18.03
N ALA A 99 33.82 24.38 17.91
CA ALA A 99 32.63 24.53 18.76
C ALA A 99 31.50 23.60 18.35
N LYS A 100 31.41 23.24 17.06
CA LYS A 100 30.41 22.32 16.51
C LYS A 100 30.97 21.57 15.30
N PRO A 101 31.94 20.67 15.49
CA PRO A 101 32.66 20.09 14.36
C PRO A 101 31.89 18.95 13.68
N TYR A 102 30.76 18.49 14.23
CA TYR A 102 30.07 17.28 13.78
C TYR A 102 28.73 17.60 13.11
N CYS A 103 28.41 16.90 12.03
CA CYS A 103 27.15 16.98 11.31
C CYS A 103 26.22 15.84 11.73
N SER A 104 25.00 16.15 12.14
CA SER A 104 23.98 15.14 12.45
C SER A 104 23.48 14.41 11.19
N ASP A 105 22.96 13.19 11.35
CA ASP A 105 22.11 12.61 10.32
C ASP A 105 20.82 13.44 10.21
N ASN A 106 20.25 13.53 9.02
CA ASN A 106 19.05 14.34 8.78
C ASN A 106 17.79 13.73 9.46
N SER A 107 17.96 12.91 10.51
CA SER A 107 16.90 12.31 11.30
C SER A 107 16.35 13.36 12.27
N CYS A 108 15.02 13.45 12.34
CA CYS A 108 14.29 14.62 12.82
C CYS A 108 14.29 14.83 14.36
N VAL A 109 15.43 14.67 15.04
CA VAL A 109 15.55 14.83 16.51
C VAL A 109 16.49 15.98 16.84
N THR A 110 15.97 17.20 16.73
CA THR A 110 16.57 18.50 17.15
C THR A 110 18.10 18.61 17.23
N PRO A 111 18.78 18.79 16.08
CA PRO A 111 19.99 19.61 15.99
C PRO A 111 19.64 21.02 15.50
N THR A 112 20.66 21.87 15.39
CA THR A 112 20.56 23.27 14.94
C THR A 112 19.95 23.41 13.55
N VAL A 113 19.60 24.63 13.14
CA VAL A 113 19.00 24.95 11.81
C VAL A 113 19.83 24.40 10.64
N ASP A 114 21.08 24.05 10.84
CA ASP A 114 22.02 23.55 9.83
C ASP A 114 22.59 22.17 10.16
N GLY A 115 22.12 21.50 11.21
CA GLY A 115 22.55 20.14 11.56
C GLY A 115 23.90 20.01 12.29
N CYS A 116 24.62 21.11 12.55
CA CYS A 116 25.94 21.05 13.21
C CYS A 116 25.85 20.97 14.75
N MET A 117 26.59 20.06 15.36
CA MET A 117 26.59 19.75 16.80
C MET A 117 28.00 19.71 17.42
N GLU A 118 28.06 19.94 18.73
CA GLU A 118 29.29 19.99 19.53
C GLU A 118 29.82 18.60 19.90
N GLU A 119 28.92 17.67 20.19
CA GLU A 119 29.25 16.28 20.54
C GLU A 119 29.09 15.37 19.33
N GLU A 120 29.90 14.33 19.23
CA GLU A 120 29.85 13.34 18.15
C GLU A 120 28.58 12.48 18.31
N PRO A 121 27.69 12.41 17.29
CA PRO A 121 26.46 11.65 17.40
C PRO A 121 26.73 10.15 17.47
N THR A 122 26.11 9.47 18.44
CA THR A 122 26.13 8.01 18.56
C THR A 122 25.08 7.42 17.61
N GLY A 123 25.50 6.88 16.46
CA GLY A 123 24.62 6.30 15.43
C GLY A 123 25.14 6.54 14.02
N CYS A 124 24.29 6.40 12.99
CA CYS A 124 24.64 6.64 11.59
C CYS A 124 25.15 8.07 11.38
N TRP A 125 26.45 8.30 11.36
CA TRP A 125 27.07 9.61 11.21
C TRP A 125 27.62 9.81 9.80
N TYR A 126 27.38 10.99 9.20
CA TYR A 126 27.80 11.29 7.84
C TYR A 126 29.20 11.91 7.77
N CYS A 127 30.20 11.04 7.62
CA CYS A 127 31.63 11.36 7.56
C CYS A 127 32.07 11.81 6.14
N ASN A 128 31.53 12.93 5.65
CA ASN A 128 31.83 13.47 4.31
C ASN A 128 31.65 12.46 3.15
N GLY A 129 30.73 11.51 3.29
CA GLY A 129 30.47 10.47 2.29
C GLY A 129 31.45 9.29 2.29
N LYS A 130 32.19 9.08 3.38
CA LYS A 130 33.00 7.87 3.63
C LYS A 130 32.21 6.87 4.48
N ASP A 131 32.45 5.58 4.24
CA ASP A 131 31.87 4.49 5.03
C ASP A 131 32.39 4.52 6.48
N GLU A 132 31.58 4.03 7.43
CA GLU A 132 31.80 4.09 8.88
C GLU A 132 33.19 3.55 9.30
N ASP A 133 33.67 2.52 8.62
CA ASP A 133 34.96 1.87 8.86
C ASP A 133 36.16 2.80 8.59
N GLU A 134 36.03 3.76 7.66
CA GLU A 134 37.10 4.70 7.29
C GLU A 134 37.19 5.91 8.25
N CYS A 135 36.26 6.04 9.20
CA CYS A 135 36.15 7.21 10.06
C CYS A 135 36.82 7.03 11.43
N SER A 136 37.16 5.79 11.81
CA SER A 136 37.87 5.48 13.06
C SER A 136 39.36 5.84 13.06
N GLU A 137 39.97 6.12 11.91
CA GLU A 137 41.44 6.31 11.79
C GLU A 137 41.93 7.77 11.90
N VAL A 138 41.05 8.77 12.05
CA VAL A 138 41.45 10.20 12.03
C VAL A 138 41.68 10.79 13.43
N ALA A 139 41.36 10.08 14.52
CA ALA A 139 41.78 10.46 15.86
C ALA A 139 43.26 10.07 16.08
N GLY A 140 44.17 10.90 15.57
CA GLY A 140 45.59 10.77 15.81
C GLY A 140 45.94 11.01 17.28
N ASP A 141 46.36 9.96 17.97
CA ASP A 141 46.97 10.02 19.30
C ASP A 141 48.27 10.82 19.21
N GLY A 142 48.17 12.12 19.53
CA GLY A 142 49.23 13.10 19.48
C GLY A 142 50.29 12.94 20.56
N ASP A 143 50.97 11.79 20.59
CA ASP A 143 52.13 11.56 21.45
C ASP A 143 53.42 11.81 20.67
N GLY A 144 53.79 13.08 20.59
CA GLY A 144 55.10 13.49 20.12
C GLY A 144 56.18 13.08 21.11
N ASP A 145 57.15 12.29 20.66
CA ASP A 145 58.47 12.22 21.28
C ASP A 145 59.56 12.58 20.25
N PRO A 146 60.31 13.69 20.46
CA PRO A 146 61.44 14.05 19.63
C PRO A 146 62.74 13.54 20.28
N THR A 147 63.48 12.67 19.59
CA THR A 147 64.95 12.73 19.45
C THR A 147 65.50 11.41 18.90
N GLY A 148 66.52 11.51 18.04
CA GLY A 148 67.61 10.54 18.10
C GLY A 148 67.96 9.85 16.79
N ASP A 149 68.71 10.57 15.97
CA ASP A 149 69.60 10.11 14.90
C ASP A 149 70.28 8.75 15.21
N GLY A 150 70.48 7.91 14.20
CA GLY A 150 71.33 6.73 14.39
C GLY A 150 71.41 5.78 13.21
N ASP A 151 72.23 6.14 12.23
CA ASP A 151 72.72 5.26 11.16
C ASP A 151 73.26 3.93 11.71
N GLY A 152 73.04 2.83 10.98
CA GLY A 152 73.94 1.68 11.06
C GLY A 152 73.31 0.32 10.79
N GLU A 153 73.39 -0.13 9.54
CA GLU A 153 73.60 -1.56 9.33
C GLU A 153 74.93 -1.98 9.98
N PRO A 154 74.98 -3.19 10.56
CA PRO A 154 75.78 -4.19 9.86
C PRO A 154 75.22 -5.63 9.94
N THR A 155 75.51 -6.36 8.86
CA THR A 155 75.64 -7.82 8.75
C THR A 155 76.13 -8.50 10.04
N GLY A 156 75.49 -9.60 10.44
CA GLY A 156 75.98 -10.43 11.54
C GLY A 156 75.28 -11.78 11.61
N ASP A 157 75.89 -12.78 10.98
CA ASP A 157 75.61 -14.20 11.17
C ASP A 157 75.72 -14.57 12.66
N GLY A 158 74.68 -15.17 13.22
CA GLY A 158 74.57 -15.46 14.64
C GLY A 158 73.79 -16.73 14.90
N ASP A 159 74.44 -17.87 14.63
CA ASP A 159 74.04 -19.19 15.10
C ASP A 159 73.89 -19.16 16.63
N GLY A 160 72.65 -19.13 17.09
CA GLY A 160 72.28 -19.19 18.49
C GLY A 160 71.17 -20.22 18.69
N GLU A 161 71.56 -21.48 18.77
CA GLU A 161 70.71 -22.53 19.33
C GLU A 161 70.34 -22.15 20.77
N ALA A 162 69.08 -21.74 20.94
CA ALA A 162 68.38 -21.84 22.20
C ALA A 162 67.27 -22.86 22.00
N THR A 163 67.56 -24.10 22.40
CA THR A 163 66.61 -25.17 22.70
C THR A 163 65.78 -24.75 23.93
N GLY A 164 64.97 -23.72 23.74
CA GLY A 164 63.92 -23.36 24.67
C GLY A 164 62.72 -24.22 24.34
N ASP A 165 62.70 -25.41 24.91
CA ASP A 165 61.62 -26.41 24.88
C ASP A 165 60.42 -25.88 25.68
N GLY A 166 59.95 -24.68 25.30
CA GLY A 166 58.74 -24.08 25.80
C GLY A 166 57.57 -24.88 25.26
N ASP A 167 57.40 -26.07 25.81
CA ASP A 167 56.17 -26.86 25.88
C ASP A 167 55.15 -26.04 26.71
N GLY A 168 54.89 -24.81 26.26
CA GLY A 168 53.64 -24.15 26.52
C GLY A 168 52.63 -25.00 25.80
N ASP A 169 52.17 -26.03 26.52
CA ASP A 169 50.91 -26.71 26.32
C ASP A 169 49.88 -25.59 26.19
N GLY A 170 49.76 -25.07 24.96
CA GLY A 170 48.76 -24.12 24.55
C GLY A 170 47.49 -24.91 24.59
N ASP A 171 47.01 -25.09 25.82
CA ASP A 171 45.69 -25.52 26.18
C ASP A 171 44.81 -24.51 25.43
N THR A 172 44.47 -24.88 24.20
CA THR A 172 43.43 -24.23 23.41
C THR A 172 42.15 -24.54 24.16
N GLY A 173 41.98 -23.85 25.29
CA GLY A 173 40.75 -23.83 26.03
C GLY A 173 39.61 -23.51 25.08
N PRO A 174 38.38 -23.79 25.51
CA PRO A 174 37.21 -23.49 24.69
C PRO A 174 37.33 -22.06 24.14
N MET A 175 37.15 -21.93 22.82
CA MET A 175 37.32 -20.67 22.09
C MET A 175 36.31 -19.61 22.54
N CYS A 176 35.28 -20.02 23.26
CA CYS A 176 34.30 -19.15 23.91
C CYS A 176 33.82 -19.77 25.24
N MET A 177 33.48 -18.93 26.20
CA MET A 177 32.74 -19.32 27.42
C MET A 177 31.27 -18.92 27.37
N GLY A 178 30.87 -18.08 26.41
CA GLY A 178 29.51 -17.62 26.16
C GLY A 178 29.37 -17.10 24.73
N SER A 179 28.13 -17.01 24.23
CA SER A 179 27.83 -16.56 22.87
C SER A 179 28.24 -15.09 22.62
N ASP A 180 28.31 -14.28 23.67
CA ASP A 180 28.80 -12.90 23.63
C ASP A 180 30.30 -12.76 23.29
N GLU A 181 31.06 -13.85 23.34
CA GLU A 181 32.47 -13.89 22.96
C GLU A 181 32.67 -14.25 21.46
N CYS A 182 31.59 -14.55 20.73
CA CYS A 182 31.64 -15.01 19.36
C CYS A 182 31.37 -13.90 18.32
N SER A 183 31.78 -14.12 17.06
CA SER A 183 31.54 -13.17 15.97
C SER A 183 30.11 -13.26 15.43
N VAL A 184 29.69 -12.28 14.63
CA VAL A 184 28.33 -12.22 14.07
C VAL A 184 28.03 -13.37 13.09
N GLU A 185 29.03 -13.94 12.41
CA GLU A 185 28.89 -15.08 11.49
C GLU A 185 28.87 -16.44 12.21
N MET A 186 29.36 -16.49 13.46
CA MET A 186 29.37 -17.70 14.29
C MET A 186 28.88 -17.37 15.69
N PRO A 187 27.65 -16.84 15.84
CA PRO A 187 27.23 -16.12 17.04
C PRO A 187 27.03 -17.01 18.25
N LEU A 188 26.98 -18.34 18.10
CA LEU A 188 26.63 -19.25 19.18
C LEU A 188 27.86 -19.98 19.73
N CYS A 189 28.01 -19.97 21.05
CA CYS A 189 29.04 -20.77 21.74
C CYS A 189 28.50 -22.17 22.06
N ASP A 190 28.68 -23.13 21.15
CA ASP A 190 28.23 -24.52 21.31
C ASP A 190 29.40 -25.39 21.83
N ASP A 191 29.27 -25.94 23.03
CA ASP A 191 30.30 -26.75 23.71
C ASP A 191 31.70 -26.08 23.72
N GLY A 192 31.74 -24.75 23.88
CA GLY A 192 32.96 -23.97 23.95
C GLY A 192 33.60 -23.68 22.60
N THR A 193 32.87 -23.84 21.50
CA THR A 193 33.30 -23.44 20.15
C THR A 193 32.27 -22.47 19.56
N CYS A 194 32.74 -21.35 19.02
CA CYS A 194 31.86 -20.47 18.25
C CYS A 194 31.47 -21.16 16.94
N VAL A 195 30.17 -21.29 16.70
CA VAL A 195 29.59 -21.94 15.53
C VAL A 195 28.49 -21.07 14.92
N ALA A 196 28.27 -21.24 13.62
CA ALA A 196 27.11 -20.70 12.94
C ALA A 196 25.84 -21.25 13.61
N CYS A 197 24.77 -20.45 13.63
CA CYS A 197 23.53 -20.86 14.30
C CYS A 197 22.91 -22.14 13.72
N GLY A 198 23.15 -22.42 12.43
CA GLY A 198 22.69 -23.64 11.77
C GLY A 198 23.48 -24.90 12.13
N ASP A 199 24.68 -24.73 12.68
CA ASP A 199 25.57 -25.82 13.10
C ASP A 199 25.47 -26.12 14.61
N ALA A 200 24.89 -25.21 15.39
CA ALA A 200 24.71 -25.38 16.83
C ALA A 200 23.74 -26.51 17.17
N THR A 201 24.08 -27.30 18.19
CA THR A 201 23.30 -28.46 18.62
C THR A 201 22.74 -28.34 20.04
N THR A 202 23.37 -27.54 20.92
CA THR A 202 22.95 -27.38 22.31
C THR A 202 22.39 -26.00 22.65
N VAL A 203 22.67 -25.01 21.81
CA VAL A 203 22.24 -23.61 21.95
C VAL A 203 21.49 -23.14 20.70
N SER A 204 20.66 -22.11 20.82
CA SER A 204 19.88 -21.56 19.72
C SER A 204 19.85 -20.03 19.77
N CYS A 205 19.62 -19.38 18.61
CA CYS A 205 19.45 -17.92 18.56
C CYS A 205 18.33 -17.43 19.48
N GLY A 206 17.20 -18.15 19.56
CA GLY A 206 16.06 -17.75 20.38
C GLY A 206 16.33 -17.74 21.89
N ASP A 207 17.22 -18.61 22.37
CA ASP A 207 17.58 -18.68 23.78
C ASP A 207 18.64 -17.63 24.16
N GLU A 208 19.66 -17.47 23.32
CA GLU A 208 20.81 -16.59 23.57
C GLU A 208 20.55 -15.13 23.17
N TYR A 209 19.81 -14.92 22.08
CA TYR A 209 19.49 -13.62 21.51
C TYR A 209 17.98 -13.44 21.29
N PRO A 210 17.19 -13.13 22.33
CA PRO A 210 15.74 -12.97 22.22
C PRO A 210 15.27 -11.88 21.24
N ALA A 211 16.14 -10.93 20.88
CA ALA A 211 15.84 -9.89 19.89
C ALA A 211 16.14 -10.33 18.44
N THR A 212 16.97 -11.36 18.25
CA THR A 212 17.30 -11.92 16.94
C THR A 212 17.19 -13.45 16.97
N PRO A 213 15.98 -13.97 17.23
CA PRO A 213 15.79 -15.37 17.56
C PRO A 213 15.87 -16.32 16.35
N VAL A 214 15.92 -15.80 15.12
CA VAL A 214 15.89 -16.58 13.89
C VAL A 214 17.31 -16.80 13.37
N CYS A 215 17.61 -18.02 12.93
CA CYS A 215 18.88 -18.33 12.29
C CYS A 215 18.79 -18.13 10.77
N ASP A 216 19.62 -17.26 10.19
CA ASP A 216 19.64 -17.06 8.74
C ASP A 216 20.46 -18.14 8.01
N ALA A 217 20.37 -18.16 6.67
CA ALA A 217 21.12 -19.11 5.85
C ALA A 217 22.64 -18.86 5.85
N GLY A 218 23.09 -17.69 6.29
CA GLY A 218 24.49 -17.31 6.46
C GLY A 218 25.08 -17.77 7.80
N GLY A 219 24.27 -18.25 8.73
CA GLY A 219 24.70 -18.68 10.06
C GLY A 219 24.61 -17.60 11.13
N ALA A 220 24.07 -16.42 10.81
CA ALA A 220 23.87 -15.32 11.75
C ALA A 220 22.51 -15.41 12.45
N CYS A 221 22.45 -14.89 13.68
CA CYS A 221 21.19 -14.71 14.40
C CYS A 221 20.57 -13.37 14.00
N VAL A 222 19.36 -13.39 13.43
CA VAL A 222 18.64 -12.25 12.87
C VAL A 222 17.23 -12.12 13.45
N GLU A 223 16.60 -10.97 13.25
CA GLU A 223 15.23 -10.73 13.75
C GLU A 223 14.23 -11.66 13.05
N CYS A 224 14.39 -11.83 11.74
CA CYS A 224 13.53 -12.64 10.90
C CYS A 224 14.26 -13.09 9.63
N THR A 225 13.64 -14.01 8.90
CA THR A 225 13.98 -14.29 7.50
C THR A 225 12.72 -14.25 6.65
N THR A 226 12.85 -14.29 5.32
CA THR A 226 11.68 -14.42 4.43
C THR A 226 10.88 -15.70 4.69
N ASP A 227 11.53 -16.74 5.20
CA ASP A 227 10.93 -18.05 5.46
C ASP A 227 10.41 -18.17 6.91
N ASP A 228 10.94 -17.36 7.83
CA ASP A 228 10.54 -17.33 9.23
C ASP A 228 10.32 -15.90 9.73
N VAL A 229 9.06 -15.49 9.68
CA VAL A 229 8.54 -14.23 10.23
C VAL A 229 7.89 -14.41 11.61
N SER A 230 8.03 -15.59 12.24
CA SER A 230 7.33 -15.91 13.49
C SER A 230 7.77 -15.06 14.67
N ALA A 231 8.97 -14.48 14.59
CA ALA A 231 9.53 -13.56 15.56
C ALA A 231 9.06 -12.11 15.38
N CYS A 232 8.51 -11.77 14.21
CA CYS A 232 8.07 -10.41 13.94
C CYS A 232 6.82 -10.04 14.76
N PRO A 233 6.76 -8.83 15.34
CA PRO A 233 5.59 -8.36 16.05
C PRO A 233 4.45 -8.06 15.06
N ALA A 234 3.23 -7.93 15.58
CA ALA A 234 2.03 -7.77 14.76
C ALA A 234 2.03 -6.49 13.90
N GLU A 235 2.73 -5.45 14.37
CA GLU A 235 2.89 -4.16 13.69
C GLU A 235 3.91 -4.18 12.56
N THR A 236 4.87 -5.11 12.57
CA THR A 236 5.89 -5.28 11.54
C THR A 236 5.99 -6.73 11.08
N PRO A 237 4.91 -7.31 10.54
CA PRO A 237 4.77 -8.75 10.35
C PRO A 237 5.59 -9.32 9.18
N ALA A 238 6.22 -8.46 8.37
CA ALA A 238 7.00 -8.85 7.21
C ALA A 238 8.50 -8.82 7.53
N CYS A 239 9.30 -9.58 6.79
CA CYS A 239 10.76 -9.51 6.90
C CYS A 239 11.39 -8.93 5.64
N GLN A 240 12.24 -7.92 5.82
CA GLN A 240 13.04 -7.36 4.74
C GLN A 240 14.46 -7.12 5.22
N ALA A 241 15.44 -7.64 4.49
CA ALA A 241 16.86 -7.53 4.85
C ALA A 241 17.12 -7.96 6.32
N ASN A 242 16.51 -9.07 6.73
CA ASN A 242 16.64 -9.66 8.07
C ASN A 242 16.11 -8.79 9.23
N VAL A 243 15.30 -7.78 8.93
CA VAL A 243 14.64 -6.88 9.90
C VAL A 243 13.13 -6.94 9.70
N CYS A 244 12.38 -6.91 10.80
CA CYS A 244 10.93 -6.89 10.74
C CYS A 244 10.43 -5.52 10.29
N VAL A 245 9.62 -5.49 9.23
CA VAL A 245 9.08 -4.27 8.63
C VAL A 245 7.55 -4.33 8.52
N PRO A 246 6.86 -3.17 8.44
CA PRO A 246 5.42 -3.17 8.18
C PRO A 246 5.11 -3.84 6.85
N CYS A 247 3.99 -4.58 6.78
CA CYS A 247 3.55 -5.15 5.51
C CYS A 247 3.14 -4.07 4.53
N THR A 248 3.46 -4.29 3.26
CA THR A 248 3.09 -3.47 2.11
C THR A 248 2.30 -4.26 1.07
N GLU A 249 2.27 -5.59 1.18
CA GLU A 249 1.62 -6.54 0.28
C GLU A 249 0.86 -7.63 1.06
N HIS A 250 -0.21 -8.16 0.49
CA HIS A 250 -1.02 -9.18 1.17
C HIS A 250 -0.29 -10.51 1.38
N SER A 251 0.64 -10.86 0.49
CA SER A 251 1.50 -12.05 0.57
C SER A 251 2.36 -12.12 1.84
N GLN A 252 2.67 -10.96 2.43
CA GLN A 252 3.46 -10.85 3.67
C GLN A 252 2.65 -11.17 4.94
N CYS A 253 1.34 -11.41 4.80
CA CYS A 253 0.45 -11.76 5.91
C CYS A 253 -0.11 -13.18 5.74
N PRO A 254 0.70 -14.22 5.99
CA PRO A 254 0.28 -15.60 5.80
C PRO A 254 -0.96 -15.91 6.65
N GLY A 255 -2.04 -16.33 5.98
CA GLY A 255 -3.32 -16.65 6.61
C GLY A 255 -4.28 -15.46 6.79
N SER A 256 -3.90 -14.23 6.45
CA SER A 256 -4.84 -13.11 6.34
C SER A 256 -4.41 -12.15 5.22
N ALA A 257 -4.55 -10.84 5.44
CA ALA A 257 -4.23 -9.81 4.47
C ALA A 257 -3.51 -8.66 5.17
N CYS A 258 -2.63 -7.97 4.45
CA CYS A 258 -2.05 -6.72 4.95
C CYS A 258 -3.08 -5.59 5.04
N ASN A 259 -3.12 -4.91 6.19
CA ASN A 259 -3.74 -3.60 6.31
C ASN A 259 -2.72 -2.55 5.85
N MET A 260 -2.74 -2.22 4.56
CA MET A 260 -1.77 -1.29 3.95
C MET A 260 -1.81 0.13 4.53
N SER A 261 -2.85 0.49 5.28
CA SER A 261 -2.93 1.79 5.96
C SER A 261 -2.10 1.84 7.25
N THR A 262 -1.91 0.71 7.92
CA THR A 262 -1.17 0.61 9.18
C THR A 262 0.09 -0.24 9.08
N GLY A 263 0.24 -1.04 8.03
CA GLY A 263 1.32 -2.00 7.83
C GLY A 263 1.27 -3.23 8.75
N ALA A 264 0.11 -3.52 9.34
CA ALA A 264 -0.11 -4.69 10.20
C ALA A 264 -0.96 -5.74 9.48
N CYS A 265 -0.87 -7.01 9.89
CA CYS A 265 -1.76 -8.04 9.35
C CYS A 265 -3.17 -7.96 9.93
N MET A 266 -4.16 -8.30 9.11
CA MET A 266 -5.55 -8.43 9.54
C MET A 266 -5.72 -9.60 10.52
N PRO A 267 -6.71 -9.57 11.43
CA PRO A 267 -6.86 -10.59 12.47
C PRO A 267 -7.10 -12.00 11.89
N LEU A 268 -6.25 -12.96 12.27
CA LEU A 268 -6.34 -14.37 11.83
C LEU A 268 -7.65 -15.07 12.27
N ASN A 269 -8.30 -14.57 13.32
CA ASN A 269 -9.58 -15.11 13.81
C ASN A 269 -10.80 -14.52 13.08
N SER A 270 -10.60 -13.70 12.05
CA SER A 270 -11.65 -13.04 11.26
C SER A 270 -11.33 -13.20 9.77
N VAL A 271 -11.09 -14.45 9.36
CA VAL A 271 -10.75 -14.82 7.97
C VAL A 271 -11.78 -15.82 7.48
N TRP A 272 -12.40 -15.52 6.35
CA TRP A 272 -13.48 -16.31 5.79
C TRP A 272 -13.23 -16.61 4.32
N TRP A 273 -13.52 -17.84 3.91
CA TRP A 273 -13.39 -18.30 2.53
C TRP A 273 -14.74 -18.33 1.82
N VAL A 274 -14.72 -17.93 0.56
CA VAL A 274 -15.87 -17.95 -0.34
C VAL A 274 -15.49 -18.66 -1.62
N ASP A 275 -16.29 -19.65 -2.01
CA ASP A 275 -16.16 -20.40 -3.24
C ASP A 275 -17.57 -20.74 -3.76
N ASN A 276 -17.99 -20.12 -4.87
CA ASN A 276 -19.30 -20.40 -5.47
C ASN A 276 -19.39 -21.76 -6.19
N SER A 277 -18.28 -22.49 -6.29
CA SER A 277 -18.23 -23.87 -6.79
C SER A 277 -18.62 -24.89 -5.70
N ALA A 278 -18.60 -24.49 -4.43
CA ALA A 278 -19.02 -25.33 -3.32
C ALA A 278 -20.51 -25.70 -3.45
N MET A 279 -20.81 -26.98 -3.22
CA MET A 279 -22.15 -27.52 -3.45
C MET A 279 -23.20 -26.99 -2.47
N GLU A 280 -22.80 -26.69 -1.24
CA GLU A 280 -23.65 -26.19 -0.17
C GLU A 280 -22.88 -25.16 0.65
N PRO A 281 -23.56 -24.17 1.29
CA PRO A 281 -22.89 -23.21 2.17
C PRO A 281 -22.19 -23.93 3.33
N GLY A 282 -20.87 -23.76 3.41
CA GLY A 282 -20.07 -24.25 4.52
C GLY A 282 -20.05 -23.32 5.73
N ASP A 283 -19.02 -23.46 6.56
CA ASP A 283 -18.81 -22.63 7.76
C ASP A 283 -17.88 -21.44 7.51
N GLY A 284 -17.38 -21.29 6.28
CA GLY A 284 -16.46 -20.23 5.89
C GLY A 284 -15.00 -20.56 6.13
N SER A 285 -14.67 -21.78 6.57
CA SER A 285 -13.30 -22.31 6.51
C SER A 285 -12.88 -22.59 5.06
N GLU A 286 -11.58 -22.68 4.81
CA GLU A 286 -11.04 -23.07 3.51
C GLU A 286 -11.56 -24.43 3.03
N GLN A 287 -11.73 -25.40 3.95
CA GLN A 287 -12.21 -26.74 3.63
C GLN A 287 -13.74 -26.80 3.45
N SER A 288 -14.46 -25.78 3.90
CA SER A 288 -15.92 -25.68 3.86
C SER A 288 -16.33 -24.22 3.67
N PRO A 289 -16.05 -23.64 2.48
CA PRO A 289 -16.22 -22.22 2.23
C PRO A 289 -17.69 -21.83 2.13
N PHE A 290 -17.98 -20.53 2.27
CA PHE A 290 -19.30 -20.00 1.93
C PHE A 290 -19.50 -19.99 0.42
N THR A 291 -20.75 -20.11 -0.04
CA THR A 291 -21.07 -20.12 -1.48
C THR A 291 -21.31 -18.73 -2.08
N SER A 292 -21.24 -17.67 -1.29
CA SER A 292 -21.42 -16.29 -1.78
C SER A 292 -20.67 -15.28 -0.92
N ILE A 293 -20.23 -14.19 -1.58
CA ILE A 293 -19.54 -13.06 -0.93
C ILE A 293 -20.44 -12.46 0.17
N ALA A 294 -21.75 -12.37 -0.07
CA ALA A 294 -22.70 -11.81 0.90
C ALA A 294 -22.71 -12.59 2.23
N LEU A 295 -22.58 -13.93 2.21
CA LEU A 295 -22.51 -14.74 3.43
C LEU A 295 -21.22 -14.52 4.19
N GLY A 296 -20.08 -14.43 3.50
CA GLY A 296 -18.79 -14.17 4.13
C GLY A 296 -18.69 -12.75 4.71
N MET A 297 -19.16 -11.74 3.97
CA MET A 297 -19.23 -10.36 4.44
C MET A 297 -20.09 -10.22 5.71
N ALA A 298 -21.16 -11.02 5.84
CA ALA A 298 -22.00 -11.02 7.04
C ALA A 298 -21.26 -11.51 8.29
N GLN A 299 -20.24 -12.35 8.16
CA GLN A 299 -19.44 -12.84 9.31
C GLN A 299 -18.48 -11.80 9.86
N ILE A 300 -17.98 -10.89 9.03
CA ILE A 300 -17.04 -9.84 9.47
C ILE A 300 -17.73 -8.86 10.44
N GLY A 301 -19.01 -8.56 10.22
CA GLY A 301 -19.77 -7.65 11.08
C GLY A 301 -19.14 -6.25 11.15
N ALA A 302 -19.32 -5.51 12.24
CA ALA A 302 -18.85 -4.12 12.38
C ALA A 302 -17.34 -3.96 12.70
N GLY A 303 -16.51 -4.95 12.36
CA GLY A 303 -15.10 -4.99 12.75
C GLY A 303 -14.13 -5.09 11.57
N ASN A 304 -12.99 -5.73 11.86
CA ASN A 304 -11.93 -5.97 10.90
C ASN A 304 -11.95 -7.43 10.46
N GLY A 305 -11.81 -7.70 9.16
CA GLY A 305 -11.75 -9.08 8.67
C GLY A 305 -11.22 -9.20 7.25
N THR A 306 -10.85 -10.42 6.89
CA THR A 306 -10.39 -10.81 5.57
C THR A 306 -11.39 -11.77 4.94
N LEU A 307 -11.73 -11.53 3.69
CA LEU A 307 -12.52 -12.42 2.86
C LEU A 307 -11.63 -12.93 1.72
N ILE A 308 -11.38 -14.23 1.67
CA ILE A 308 -10.68 -14.86 0.55
C ILE A 308 -11.75 -15.40 -0.42
N VAL A 309 -11.66 -14.99 -1.68
CA VAL A 309 -12.63 -15.31 -2.73
C VAL A 309 -11.95 -16.18 -3.77
N ALA A 310 -12.22 -17.48 -3.74
CA ALA A 310 -11.68 -18.44 -4.69
C ALA A 310 -12.24 -18.23 -6.10
N GLU A 311 -11.43 -18.54 -7.11
CA GLU A 311 -11.85 -18.63 -8.50
C GLU A 311 -12.98 -19.65 -8.62
N GLY A 312 -14.16 -19.15 -8.98
CA GLY A 312 -15.36 -19.94 -9.14
C GLY A 312 -15.49 -20.53 -10.54
N MET A 313 -16.34 -21.55 -10.70
CA MET A 313 -16.76 -22.01 -12.04
C MET A 313 -17.65 -20.98 -12.76
N GLN A 314 -18.20 -20.02 -12.02
CA GLN A 314 -19.08 -18.96 -12.51
C GLN A 314 -18.66 -17.63 -11.88
N ASP A 315 -19.08 -16.53 -12.47
CA ASP A 315 -18.85 -15.21 -11.88
C ASP A 315 -19.70 -15.01 -10.62
N TYR A 316 -19.17 -14.27 -9.65
CA TYR A 316 -19.90 -13.88 -8.45
C TYR A 316 -20.89 -12.77 -8.77
N THR A 317 -22.16 -12.99 -8.47
CA THR A 317 -23.24 -12.03 -8.78
C THR A 317 -23.75 -11.25 -7.57
N SER A 318 -22.86 -10.98 -6.60
CA SER A 318 -23.20 -10.27 -5.36
C SER A 318 -22.25 -9.11 -5.15
N SER A 319 -22.78 -7.97 -4.68
CA SER A 319 -21.95 -6.81 -4.36
C SER A 319 -21.11 -7.01 -3.09
N ILE A 320 -19.99 -6.28 -3.03
CA ILE A 320 -19.19 -6.05 -1.84
C ILE A 320 -19.60 -4.69 -1.28
N SER A 321 -20.16 -4.67 -0.07
CA SER A 321 -20.52 -3.42 0.62
C SER A 321 -19.76 -3.31 1.93
N VAL A 322 -18.90 -2.31 2.03
CA VAL A 322 -18.13 -2.00 3.24
C VAL A 322 -18.78 -0.80 3.92
N ASN A 323 -19.35 -1.03 5.10
CA ASN A 323 -20.13 -0.08 5.87
C ASN A 323 -19.25 0.75 6.82
N PRO A 324 -19.74 1.90 7.31
CA PRO A 324 -18.97 2.76 8.21
C PRO A 324 -18.43 2.00 9.44
N GLY A 325 -17.15 2.22 9.75
CA GLY A 325 -16.47 1.56 10.87
C GLY A 325 -15.97 0.14 10.58
N GLN A 326 -16.21 -0.42 9.39
CA GLN A 326 -15.60 -1.67 8.96
C GLN A 326 -14.23 -1.42 8.31
N THR A 327 -13.30 -2.35 8.54
CA THR A 327 -12.05 -2.49 7.79
C THR A 327 -12.01 -3.87 7.15
N VAL A 328 -12.12 -3.95 5.83
CA VAL A 328 -12.27 -5.25 5.14
C VAL A 328 -11.21 -5.42 4.07
N ALA A 329 -10.52 -6.55 4.11
CA ALA A 329 -9.73 -7.02 2.98
C ALA A 329 -10.53 -8.07 2.19
N VAL A 330 -10.61 -7.94 0.86
CA VAL A 330 -11.19 -8.95 -0.04
C VAL A 330 -10.13 -9.34 -1.06
N ILE A 331 -9.65 -10.58 -0.97
CA ILE A 331 -8.53 -11.09 -1.74
C ILE A 331 -9.04 -12.18 -2.69
N GLY A 332 -8.82 -12.00 -3.99
CA GLY A 332 -9.08 -13.02 -4.98
C GLY A 332 -7.98 -14.08 -4.96
N ASP A 333 -8.38 -15.34 -4.88
CA ASP A 333 -7.49 -16.49 -5.04
C ASP A 333 -7.75 -17.13 -6.41
N GLY A 334 -6.82 -16.94 -7.35
CA GLY A 334 -6.97 -17.39 -8.74
C GLY A 334 -7.72 -16.46 -9.69
N GLY A 335 -7.85 -15.16 -9.38
CA GLY A 335 -8.44 -14.19 -10.31
C GLY A 335 -9.97 -14.21 -10.35
N ALA A 336 -10.62 -14.43 -9.19
CA ALA A 336 -12.07 -14.47 -9.07
C ALA A 336 -12.75 -13.26 -9.75
N THR A 337 -13.78 -13.54 -10.56
CA THR A 337 -14.54 -12.53 -11.30
C THR A 337 -15.88 -12.23 -10.62
N ILE A 338 -16.20 -10.96 -10.46
CA ILE A 338 -17.45 -10.46 -9.91
C ILE A 338 -18.21 -9.70 -11.01
N ASP A 339 -19.37 -10.22 -11.40
CA ASP A 339 -20.29 -9.64 -12.37
C ASP A 339 -21.63 -9.33 -11.70
N PHE A 340 -21.82 -8.06 -11.31
CA PHE A 340 -23.03 -7.62 -10.63
C PHE A 340 -23.56 -6.34 -11.26
N GLY A 341 -24.77 -6.38 -11.84
CA GLY A 341 -25.36 -5.26 -12.61
C GLY A 341 -25.60 -3.94 -11.86
N GLY A 342 -25.34 -3.87 -10.55
CA GLY A 342 -25.43 -2.67 -9.73
C GLY A 342 -24.09 -1.96 -9.55
N GLN A 343 -23.84 -1.45 -8.33
CA GLN A 343 -22.50 -1.05 -7.91
C GLN A 343 -21.82 -2.30 -7.36
N VAL A 344 -20.74 -2.77 -8.00
CA VAL A 344 -20.12 -4.05 -7.62
C VAL A 344 -19.45 -3.93 -6.26
N VAL A 345 -18.66 -2.88 -6.07
CA VAL A 345 -18.07 -2.51 -4.78
C VAL A 345 -18.62 -1.16 -4.33
N LEU A 346 -19.10 -1.11 -3.09
CA LEU A 346 -19.52 0.11 -2.42
C LEU A 346 -18.77 0.27 -1.09
N VAL A 347 -17.96 1.32 -0.99
CA VAL A 347 -17.23 1.67 0.24
C VAL A 347 -17.82 2.96 0.81
N ASN A 348 -18.48 2.84 1.96
CA ASN A 348 -19.20 3.93 2.59
C ASN A 348 -18.29 4.84 3.43
N ASN A 349 -18.84 5.96 3.89
CA ASN A 349 -18.10 6.97 4.63
C ASN A 349 -17.46 6.41 5.92
N GLY A 350 -16.16 6.64 6.10
CA GLY A 350 -15.41 6.12 7.25
C GLY A 350 -15.24 4.60 7.27
N ALA A 351 -15.41 3.94 6.13
CA ALA A 351 -15.03 2.55 5.93
C ALA A 351 -13.64 2.45 5.25
N VAL A 352 -12.95 1.33 5.47
CA VAL A 352 -11.64 1.05 4.86
C VAL A 352 -11.72 -0.28 4.12
N ALA A 353 -11.31 -0.30 2.86
CA ALA A 353 -11.31 -1.50 2.03
C ALA A 353 -9.95 -1.76 1.37
N PHE A 354 -9.48 -3.00 1.41
CA PHE A 354 -8.32 -3.48 0.66
C PHE A 354 -8.81 -4.55 -0.31
N LEU A 355 -8.63 -4.35 -1.61
CA LEU A 355 -9.09 -5.27 -2.64
C LEU A 355 -7.91 -5.70 -3.47
N SER A 356 -7.76 -7.00 -3.68
CA SER A 356 -6.65 -7.51 -4.48
C SER A 356 -6.96 -8.77 -5.26
N GLY A 357 -6.38 -8.92 -6.46
CA GLY A 357 -6.49 -10.14 -7.26
C GLY A 357 -7.90 -10.44 -7.78
N LEU A 358 -8.78 -9.44 -7.86
CA LEU A 358 -10.17 -9.60 -8.32
C LEU A 358 -10.36 -8.94 -9.69
N LYS A 359 -11.25 -9.54 -10.47
CA LYS A 359 -11.79 -8.95 -11.70
C LYS A 359 -13.23 -8.49 -11.48
N ILE A 360 -13.52 -7.23 -11.77
CA ILE A 360 -14.82 -6.59 -11.59
C ILE A 360 -15.35 -6.15 -12.96
N ILE A 361 -16.52 -6.69 -13.34
CA ILE A 361 -17.17 -6.43 -14.63
C ILE A 361 -18.70 -6.23 -14.49
N GLY A 362 -19.33 -5.77 -15.58
CA GLY A 362 -20.77 -5.82 -15.81
C GLY A 362 -21.63 -4.88 -14.97
N GLY A 363 -21.05 -4.16 -14.00
CA GLY A 363 -21.76 -3.26 -13.12
C GLY A 363 -22.07 -1.89 -13.74
N SER A 364 -23.12 -1.25 -13.23
CA SER A 364 -23.35 0.18 -13.45
C SER A 364 -22.17 1.05 -12.95
N THR A 365 -21.41 0.55 -11.98
CA THR A 365 -20.14 1.10 -11.52
C THR A 365 -19.33 -0.05 -10.93
N GLY A 366 -18.05 -0.16 -11.29
CA GLY A 366 -17.18 -1.19 -10.73
C GLY A 366 -16.94 -0.94 -9.25
N VAL A 367 -16.26 0.16 -8.93
CA VAL A 367 -15.96 0.58 -7.55
C VAL A 367 -16.51 1.96 -7.26
N SER A 368 -17.30 2.09 -6.20
CA SER A 368 -17.89 3.34 -5.73
C SER A 368 -17.42 3.66 -4.31
N VAL A 369 -16.74 4.80 -4.14
CA VAL A 369 -16.20 5.25 -2.86
C VAL A 369 -16.93 6.49 -2.39
N MET A 370 -17.52 6.45 -1.19
CA MET A 370 -18.36 7.51 -0.64
C MET A 370 -17.79 8.02 0.69
N GLY A 371 -16.60 8.62 0.67
CA GLY A 371 -15.95 9.13 1.89
C GLY A 371 -15.20 8.07 2.72
N GLY A 372 -14.93 6.90 2.14
CA GLY A 372 -14.06 5.87 2.73
C GLY A 372 -12.69 5.83 2.05
N ASP A 373 -11.82 4.97 2.53
CA ASP A 373 -10.49 4.77 1.96
C ASP A 373 -10.38 3.38 1.31
N VAL A 374 -9.83 3.32 0.09
CA VAL A 374 -9.76 2.08 -0.69
C VAL A 374 -8.37 1.88 -1.28
N TRP A 375 -7.84 0.67 -1.12
CA TRP A 375 -6.66 0.19 -1.82
C TRP A 375 -7.08 -0.86 -2.84
N LEU A 376 -6.67 -0.67 -4.09
CA LEU A 376 -6.86 -1.56 -5.22
C LEU A 376 -5.48 -2.07 -5.62
N ASP A 377 -5.20 -3.34 -5.41
CA ASP A 377 -3.87 -3.91 -5.66
C ASP A 377 -3.97 -5.12 -6.58
N GLN A 378 -3.41 -5.07 -7.79
CA GLN A 378 -3.60 -6.13 -8.79
C GLN A 378 -5.09 -6.36 -9.11
N MET A 379 -5.83 -5.27 -9.31
CA MET A 379 -7.25 -5.30 -9.64
C MET A 379 -7.48 -5.13 -11.14
N VAL A 380 -8.49 -5.82 -11.67
CA VAL A 380 -9.00 -5.58 -13.02
C VAL A 380 -10.42 -5.04 -12.93
N VAL A 381 -10.60 -3.72 -13.11
CA VAL A 381 -11.91 -3.05 -13.02
C VAL A 381 -12.31 -2.52 -14.39
N VAL A 382 -13.04 -3.34 -15.14
CA VAL A 382 -13.30 -3.12 -16.57
C VAL A 382 -14.74 -3.43 -16.95
N ASP A 383 -15.18 -2.98 -18.13
CA ASP A 383 -16.52 -3.29 -18.66
C ASP A 383 -17.69 -2.92 -17.72
N ASN A 384 -17.64 -1.72 -17.13
CA ASN A 384 -18.69 -1.17 -16.27
C ASN A 384 -19.43 -0.03 -16.99
N PRO A 385 -20.58 -0.30 -17.66
CA PRO A 385 -21.17 0.62 -18.64
C PRO A 385 -21.81 1.91 -18.09
N GLY A 386 -21.92 2.08 -16.78
CA GLY A 386 -22.55 3.28 -16.21
C GLY A 386 -21.60 4.47 -16.07
N SER A 387 -21.55 5.06 -14.88
CA SER A 387 -20.89 6.36 -14.66
C SER A 387 -19.35 6.32 -14.69
N GLY A 388 -18.77 5.12 -14.66
CA GLY A 388 -17.33 4.88 -14.71
C GLY A 388 -16.96 3.57 -14.04
N SER A 389 -15.71 3.13 -14.24
CA SER A 389 -15.18 1.92 -13.59
C SER A 389 -14.84 2.17 -12.13
N LEU A 390 -14.29 3.34 -11.82
CA LEU A 390 -14.04 3.83 -10.47
C LEU A 390 -14.68 5.20 -10.27
N VAL A 391 -15.58 5.33 -9.30
CA VAL A 391 -16.25 6.60 -8.95
C VAL A 391 -15.93 6.97 -7.51
N VAL A 392 -15.31 8.13 -7.31
CA VAL A 392 -14.93 8.63 -5.97
C VAL A 392 -15.74 9.88 -5.64
N THR A 393 -16.56 9.78 -4.61
CA THR A 393 -17.41 10.85 -4.07
C THR A 393 -16.97 11.14 -2.63
N GLY A 394 -15.67 11.43 -2.48
CA GLY A 394 -15.00 11.68 -1.19
C GLY A 394 -14.12 10.50 -0.75
N GLY A 395 -13.18 10.78 0.15
CA GLY A 395 -12.21 9.79 0.66
C GLY A 395 -10.96 9.69 -0.22
N THR A 396 -10.22 8.60 -0.04
CA THR A 396 -8.94 8.34 -0.73
C THR A 396 -9.01 7.01 -1.47
N VAL A 397 -8.46 6.98 -2.69
CA VAL A 397 -8.24 5.71 -3.40
C VAL A 397 -6.78 5.58 -3.79
N VAL A 398 -6.18 4.42 -3.53
CA VAL A 398 -4.85 4.03 -3.96
C VAL A 398 -4.99 2.84 -4.89
N ALA A 399 -4.56 2.96 -6.14
CA ALA A 399 -4.49 1.88 -7.11
C ALA A 399 -3.02 1.55 -7.42
N ARG A 400 -2.68 0.28 -7.31
CA ARG A 400 -1.36 -0.27 -7.61
C ARG A 400 -1.50 -1.47 -8.54
N ASN A 401 -0.62 -1.59 -9.53
CA ASN A 401 -0.59 -2.74 -10.46
C ASN A 401 -1.97 -3.11 -11.02
N SER A 402 -2.81 -2.14 -11.32
CA SER A 402 -4.22 -2.39 -11.65
C SER A 402 -4.56 -2.01 -13.08
N LEU A 403 -5.48 -2.75 -13.69
CA LEU A 403 -6.11 -2.41 -14.97
C LEU A 403 -7.46 -1.76 -14.69
N ILE A 404 -7.62 -0.49 -15.02
CA ILE A 404 -8.86 0.26 -14.80
C ILE A 404 -9.31 0.83 -16.13
N GLY A 405 -10.55 0.61 -16.53
CA GLY A 405 -11.01 1.22 -17.75
C GLY A 405 -12.38 0.80 -18.22
N GLY A 406 -12.79 1.33 -19.36
CA GLY A 406 -14.17 1.24 -19.80
C GLY A 406 -14.29 0.88 -21.28
N LEU A 407 -15.43 0.31 -21.65
CA LEU A 407 -15.79 0.08 -23.06
C LEU A 407 -15.84 1.40 -23.85
N PRO A 408 -15.84 1.35 -25.19
CA PRO A 408 -15.89 2.53 -26.07
C PRO A 408 -16.92 3.63 -25.70
N ASN A 409 -18.04 3.28 -25.06
CA ASN A 409 -19.16 4.16 -24.77
C ASN A 409 -19.49 4.28 -23.27
N THR A 410 -18.52 4.06 -22.39
CA THR A 410 -18.72 4.19 -20.93
C THR A 410 -18.33 5.58 -20.44
N GLY A 411 -18.68 5.88 -19.18
CA GLY A 411 -18.09 7.01 -18.47
C GLY A 411 -16.57 6.91 -18.35
N ALA A 412 -15.97 7.90 -17.68
CA ALA A 412 -14.53 7.94 -17.44
C ALA A 412 -14.05 6.67 -16.73
N GLY A 413 -12.80 6.28 -16.95
CA GLY A 413 -12.20 5.14 -16.25
C GLY A 413 -12.22 5.41 -14.76
N ILE A 414 -11.79 6.62 -14.40
CA ILE A 414 -11.85 7.17 -13.04
C ILE A 414 -12.62 8.50 -13.06
N LEU A 415 -13.69 8.58 -12.28
CA LEU A 415 -14.50 9.78 -12.07
C LEU A 415 -14.38 10.26 -10.63
N LEU A 416 -13.69 11.39 -10.42
CA LEU A 416 -13.50 12.05 -9.14
C LEU A 416 -14.50 13.20 -8.96
N ASN A 417 -15.63 12.90 -8.31
CA ASN A 417 -16.57 13.92 -7.85
C ASN A 417 -15.95 14.73 -6.71
N GLN A 418 -15.37 14.04 -5.73
CA GLN A 418 -14.67 14.58 -4.55
C GLN A 418 -13.60 13.58 -4.10
N GLY A 419 -12.68 13.99 -3.23
CA GLY A 419 -11.60 13.14 -2.71
C GLY A 419 -10.32 13.20 -3.54
N THR A 420 -9.41 12.26 -3.26
CA THR A 420 -8.10 12.13 -3.91
C THR A 420 -7.87 10.73 -4.43
N PHE A 421 -6.97 10.61 -5.39
CA PHE A 421 -6.59 9.35 -6.02
C PHE A 421 -5.08 9.25 -6.17
N SER A 422 -4.51 8.06 -5.96
CA SER A 422 -3.13 7.73 -6.25
C SER A 422 -3.09 6.51 -7.17
N ALA A 423 -2.48 6.61 -8.34
CA ALA A 423 -2.17 5.49 -9.23
C ALA A 423 -0.66 5.27 -9.28
N ILE A 424 -0.22 4.05 -9.05
CA ILE A 424 1.18 3.64 -9.19
C ILE A 424 1.19 2.38 -10.04
N TYR A 425 1.97 2.34 -11.13
CA TYR A 425 2.01 1.19 -12.04
C TYR A 425 0.59 0.72 -12.41
N THR A 426 -0.28 1.63 -12.81
CA THR A 426 -1.68 1.31 -13.15
C THR A 426 -1.90 1.63 -14.63
N THR A 427 -2.60 0.76 -15.34
CA THR A 427 -3.01 1.01 -16.73
C THR A 427 -4.46 1.50 -16.72
N ILE A 428 -4.65 2.75 -17.12
CA ILE A 428 -5.96 3.41 -17.17
C ILE A 428 -6.31 3.67 -18.63
N ALA A 429 -7.30 2.94 -19.15
CA ALA A 429 -7.63 2.96 -20.58
C ALA A 429 -9.13 3.16 -20.82
N THR A 430 -9.52 4.14 -21.63
CA THR A 430 -10.94 4.40 -21.94
C THR A 430 -11.26 4.55 -23.41
N GLY A 431 -12.56 4.47 -23.70
CA GLY A 431 -13.17 4.57 -25.00
C GLY A 431 -13.16 5.96 -25.68
N PHE A 432 -14.08 6.12 -26.64
CA PHE A 432 -14.21 7.33 -27.45
C PHE A 432 -15.05 8.43 -26.79
N ASP A 433 -15.77 8.11 -25.72
CA ASP A 433 -16.78 9.02 -25.18
C ASP A 433 -16.38 9.62 -23.81
N ALA A 434 -15.27 9.16 -23.21
CA ALA A 434 -14.85 9.64 -21.91
C ALA A 434 -13.31 9.63 -21.70
N PRO A 435 -12.76 10.60 -20.95
CA PRO A 435 -11.34 10.64 -20.61
C PRO A 435 -10.97 9.48 -19.69
N ALA A 436 -9.68 9.17 -19.59
CA ALA A 436 -9.18 8.15 -18.69
C ALA A 436 -9.47 8.53 -17.22
N ILE A 437 -9.19 9.79 -16.88
CA ILE A 437 -9.44 10.38 -15.55
C ILE A 437 -10.22 11.68 -15.71
N GLN A 438 -11.32 11.82 -14.98
CA GLN A 438 -12.12 13.03 -14.93
C GLN A 438 -12.31 13.51 -13.51
N CYS A 439 -11.93 14.76 -13.23
CA CYS A 439 -12.22 15.44 -11.98
C CYS A 439 -13.31 16.50 -12.20
N LEU A 440 -14.39 16.42 -11.41
CA LEU A 440 -15.46 17.41 -11.43
C LEU A 440 -15.23 18.48 -10.37
N SER A 441 -15.18 18.06 -9.11
CA SER A 441 -14.96 18.95 -7.96
C SER A 441 -13.95 18.39 -6.94
N GLY A 442 -13.28 17.28 -7.27
CA GLY A 442 -12.22 16.66 -6.49
C GLY A 442 -10.89 16.65 -7.23
N GLY A 443 -9.98 15.79 -6.79
CA GLY A 443 -8.76 15.48 -7.53
C GLY A 443 -7.54 16.34 -7.19
N ALA A 444 -7.70 17.45 -6.48
CA ALA A 444 -6.56 18.24 -6.01
C ALA A 444 -5.64 17.39 -5.11
N GLY A 445 -4.35 17.31 -5.47
CA GLY A 445 -3.37 16.46 -4.79
C GLY A 445 -3.43 14.98 -5.17
N SER A 446 -4.13 14.63 -6.27
CA SER A 446 -4.04 13.27 -6.83
C SER A 446 -2.68 13.05 -7.48
N ILE A 447 -2.19 11.81 -7.43
CA ILE A 447 -0.88 11.42 -7.94
C ILE A 447 -1.08 10.31 -8.96
N VAL A 448 -0.41 10.41 -10.09
CA VAL A 448 -0.29 9.33 -11.08
C VAL A 448 1.18 9.12 -11.38
N ARG A 449 1.72 7.97 -10.99
CA ARG A 449 3.12 7.66 -11.15
C ARG A 449 3.31 6.34 -11.89
N ASN A 450 4.32 6.26 -12.73
CA ASN A 450 4.73 5.01 -13.39
C ASN A 450 3.58 4.31 -14.14
N SER A 451 2.60 5.06 -14.65
CA SER A 451 1.32 4.52 -15.11
C SER A 451 1.09 4.77 -16.60
N ILE A 452 0.22 3.98 -17.23
CA ILE A 452 -0.29 4.26 -18.57
C ILE A 452 -1.63 4.96 -18.41
N VAL A 453 -1.80 6.13 -19.02
CA VAL A 453 -3.08 6.86 -19.02
C VAL A 453 -3.44 7.20 -20.46
N VAL A 454 -4.45 6.51 -20.99
CA VAL A 454 -4.86 6.65 -22.38
C VAL A 454 -6.38 6.62 -22.53
N SER A 455 -6.87 7.34 -23.52
CA SER A 455 -8.26 7.38 -23.94
C SER A 455 -8.31 7.23 -25.47
N ARG A 456 -9.49 7.19 -26.08
CA ARG A 456 -9.60 7.33 -27.56
C ARG A 456 -10.17 8.68 -27.96
N LEU A 457 -10.23 9.60 -27.00
CA LEU A 457 -10.74 10.94 -27.20
C LEU A 457 -9.69 11.84 -27.82
N ALA A 458 -10.13 12.81 -28.60
CA ALA A 458 -9.25 13.89 -29.05
C ALA A 458 -9.00 14.97 -27.97
N THR A 459 -9.60 14.80 -26.79
CA THR A 459 -9.41 15.69 -25.63
C THR A 459 -8.40 15.07 -24.67
N PRO A 460 -7.79 15.87 -23.77
CA PRO A 460 -6.86 15.35 -22.77
C PRO A 460 -7.44 14.16 -22.00
N GLU A 461 -6.64 13.12 -21.84
CA GLU A 461 -6.95 11.90 -21.10
C GLU A 461 -7.14 12.14 -19.59
N ILE A 462 -6.55 13.23 -19.06
CA ILE A 462 -6.80 13.73 -17.71
C ILE A 462 -7.53 15.07 -17.81
N LEU A 463 -8.80 15.08 -17.40
CA LEU A 463 -9.68 16.24 -17.56
C LEU A 463 -10.12 16.81 -16.20
N GLY A 464 -9.86 18.10 -15.98
CA GLY A 464 -10.37 18.84 -14.81
C GLY A 464 -9.64 18.61 -13.50
N CYS A 465 -8.55 17.83 -13.50
CA CYS A 465 -7.77 17.49 -12.31
C CYS A 465 -6.70 18.54 -12.02
N GLU A 466 -7.10 19.68 -11.46
CA GLU A 466 -6.17 20.76 -11.11
C GLU A 466 -5.15 20.29 -10.06
N ASN A 467 -3.87 20.53 -10.32
CA ASN A 467 -2.75 20.14 -9.45
C ASN A 467 -2.62 18.63 -9.20
N ALA A 468 -3.12 17.79 -10.12
CA ALA A 468 -2.71 16.40 -10.14
C ALA A 468 -1.24 16.31 -10.56
N GLU A 469 -0.44 15.56 -9.81
CA GLU A 469 0.95 15.28 -10.14
C GLU A 469 1.00 14.04 -11.03
N VAL A 470 1.70 14.15 -12.16
CA VAL A 470 1.90 13.02 -13.07
C VAL A 470 3.39 12.88 -13.36
N THR A 471 3.99 11.76 -12.98
CA THR A 471 5.44 11.50 -13.10
C THR A 471 5.73 10.09 -13.58
N GLY A 472 6.85 9.90 -14.31
CA GLY A 472 7.28 8.58 -14.81
C GLY A 472 6.22 7.84 -15.64
N SER A 473 5.23 8.53 -16.19
CA SER A 473 4.05 7.91 -16.79
C SER A 473 4.09 8.00 -18.32
N ALA A 474 3.27 7.19 -18.98
CA ALA A 474 3.10 7.19 -20.42
C ALA A 474 1.67 7.60 -20.78
N LEU A 475 1.54 8.63 -21.59
CA LEU A 475 0.25 9.23 -21.94
C LEU A 475 0.16 9.49 -23.45
N GLU A 476 -1.05 9.71 -23.96
CA GLU A 476 -1.23 10.05 -25.38
C GLU A 476 -0.58 11.39 -25.73
N MET A 477 -0.80 12.41 -24.90
CA MET A 477 -0.28 13.75 -25.12
C MET A 477 0.92 14.06 -24.23
N SER A 478 1.67 15.11 -24.62
CA SER A 478 2.79 15.59 -23.82
C SER A 478 2.28 16.32 -22.57
N LEU A 479 2.66 15.82 -21.40
CA LEU A 479 2.36 16.39 -20.09
C LEU A 479 3.63 16.36 -19.23
N GLY A 480 4.27 17.52 -19.05
CA GLY A 480 5.52 17.59 -18.27
C GLY A 480 6.66 16.77 -18.90
N GLU A 481 7.36 16.00 -18.07
CA GLU A 481 8.46 15.10 -18.48
C GLU A 481 8.00 13.67 -18.81
N ASN A 482 6.69 13.42 -18.79
CA ASN A 482 6.13 12.10 -19.08
C ASN A 482 6.27 11.72 -20.56
N GLN A 483 6.24 10.41 -20.83
CA GLN A 483 6.40 9.87 -22.16
C GLN A 483 5.11 10.09 -22.99
N ALA A 484 5.19 10.92 -24.01
CA ALA A 484 4.11 11.08 -24.99
C ALA A 484 4.13 9.93 -26.02
N LEU A 485 3.04 9.19 -26.13
CA LEU A 485 2.87 8.04 -27.01
C LEU A 485 2.24 8.40 -28.36
N GLY A 486 1.57 9.55 -28.44
CA GLY A 486 0.69 9.91 -29.55
C GLY A 486 -0.68 9.27 -29.43
N ASP A 487 -1.49 9.39 -30.49
CA ASP A 487 -2.87 8.87 -30.52
C ASP A 487 -2.91 7.39 -30.11
N MET A 488 -3.78 7.06 -29.16
CA MET A 488 -3.96 5.69 -28.71
C MET A 488 -4.41 4.75 -29.83
N SER A 489 -3.79 3.58 -29.92
CA SER A 489 -4.27 2.45 -30.73
C SER A 489 -4.80 1.33 -29.85
N THR A 490 -6.01 0.83 -30.15
CA THR A 490 -6.57 -0.34 -29.44
C THR A 490 -5.75 -1.61 -29.65
N SER A 491 -4.86 -1.64 -30.64
CA SER A 491 -3.96 -2.77 -30.86
C SER A 491 -2.82 -2.84 -29.85
N TRP A 492 -2.58 -1.78 -29.08
CA TRP A 492 -1.59 -1.79 -27.99
C TRP A 492 -1.94 -2.82 -26.92
N PHE A 493 -3.22 -3.18 -26.81
CA PHE A 493 -3.73 -4.11 -25.81
C PHE A 493 -4.10 -5.46 -26.44
N VAL A 494 -4.07 -6.53 -25.64
CA VAL A 494 -4.46 -7.89 -26.05
C VAL A 494 -5.89 -7.91 -26.57
N SER A 495 -6.84 -7.34 -25.81
CA SER A 495 -8.23 -7.21 -26.26
C SER A 495 -8.94 -6.01 -25.60
N PHE A 496 -8.66 -4.82 -26.11
CA PHE A 496 -9.24 -3.56 -25.63
C PHE A 496 -10.77 -3.58 -25.50
N ASN A 497 -11.48 -4.15 -26.49
CA ASN A 497 -12.95 -4.16 -26.50
C ASN A 497 -13.58 -5.15 -25.50
N SER A 498 -12.79 -6.04 -24.90
CA SER A 498 -13.25 -6.91 -23.80
C SER A 498 -12.71 -6.45 -22.44
N GLY A 499 -12.12 -5.25 -22.37
CA GLY A 499 -11.49 -4.74 -21.15
C GLY A 499 -10.19 -5.44 -20.78
N ASP A 500 -9.56 -6.16 -21.73
CA ASP A 500 -8.24 -6.75 -21.50
C ASP A 500 -7.17 -5.74 -21.92
N PHE A 501 -6.61 -5.07 -20.91
CA PHE A 501 -5.61 -4.01 -21.07
C PHE A 501 -4.18 -4.46 -20.81
N HIS A 502 -3.92 -5.77 -20.84
CA HIS A 502 -2.54 -6.24 -20.97
C HIS A 502 -1.98 -5.78 -22.32
N LEU A 503 -0.71 -5.43 -22.37
CA LEU A 503 0.03 -4.96 -23.52
C LEU A 503 0.21 -6.10 -24.51
N ASN A 504 -0.07 -5.83 -25.77
CA ASN A 504 0.22 -6.77 -26.85
C ASN A 504 1.70 -6.62 -27.23
N PRO A 505 2.56 -7.63 -26.98
CA PRO A 505 4.02 -7.52 -27.13
C PRO A 505 4.51 -7.09 -28.51
N ASN A 506 3.67 -7.20 -29.54
CA ASN A 506 4.04 -6.88 -30.92
C ASN A 506 3.56 -5.50 -31.39
N MET A 507 2.77 -4.80 -30.58
CA MET A 507 1.98 -3.67 -31.05
C MET A 507 2.04 -2.42 -30.17
N PHE A 508 2.40 -2.54 -28.89
CA PHE A 508 2.54 -1.38 -28.01
C PHE A 508 3.75 -0.50 -28.40
N PRO A 509 3.75 0.80 -28.08
CA PRO A 509 4.91 1.65 -28.30
C PRO A 509 6.07 1.27 -27.37
N GLN A 510 7.25 0.97 -27.93
CA GLN A 510 8.45 0.61 -27.15
C GLN A 510 8.88 1.66 -26.11
N ALA A 511 8.44 2.91 -26.25
CA ALA A 511 8.73 3.95 -25.27
C ALA A 511 8.10 3.66 -23.89
N ILE A 512 7.11 2.77 -23.80
CA ILE A 512 6.51 2.35 -22.53
C ILE A 512 7.51 1.56 -21.67
N GLU A 513 8.41 0.77 -22.27
CA GLU A 513 9.33 -0.15 -21.57
C GLU A 513 10.31 0.55 -20.60
N THR A 514 10.52 1.86 -20.79
CA THR A 514 11.45 2.67 -19.99
C THR A 514 10.83 3.97 -19.49
N ALA A 515 9.50 4.10 -19.54
CA ALA A 515 8.82 5.33 -19.15
C ALA A 515 8.75 5.52 -17.63
N ALA A 516 8.69 4.41 -16.88
CA ALA A 516 8.66 4.42 -15.43
C ALA A 516 10.06 4.41 -14.82
N THR A 517 10.16 4.94 -13.60
CA THR A 517 11.36 4.85 -12.76
C THR A 517 10.97 4.16 -11.45
N TRP A 518 11.52 2.98 -11.20
CA TRP A 518 11.22 2.18 -10.02
C TRP A 518 11.89 2.74 -8.76
N THR A 519 11.18 2.65 -7.63
CA THR A 519 11.60 3.08 -6.30
C THR A 519 11.37 1.96 -5.28
N LEU A 520 12.07 1.95 -4.15
CA LEU A 520 11.94 0.92 -3.11
C LEU A 520 10.53 0.77 -2.52
N ALA A 521 9.69 1.81 -2.62
CA ALA A 521 8.30 1.78 -2.17
C ALA A 521 7.33 1.25 -3.24
N ASP A 522 7.82 0.94 -4.44
CA ASP A 522 7.01 0.39 -5.53
C ASP A 522 6.75 -1.10 -5.36
N PRO A 523 5.68 -1.63 -5.99
CA PRO A 523 5.44 -3.06 -6.02
C PRO A 523 6.64 -3.85 -6.57
N GLY A 524 6.89 -5.01 -5.99
CA GLY A 524 7.98 -5.91 -6.41
C GLY A 524 7.65 -6.76 -7.64
N VAL A 525 6.37 -6.89 -7.98
CA VAL A 525 5.86 -7.63 -9.14
C VAL A 525 4.84 -6.78 -9.91
N ASP A 526 4.47 -7.17 -11.12
CA ASP A 526 3.39 -6.56 -11.90
C ASP A 526 2.03 -7.25 -11.63
N ILE A 527 1.02 -7.02 -12.48
CA ILE A 527 -0.31 -7.64 -12.31
C ILE A 527 -0.34 -9.15 -12.57
N ASP A 528 0.58 -9.65 -13.40
CA ASP A 528 0.70 -11.07 -13.76
C ASP A 528 1.65 -11.83 -12.82
N GLY A 529 2.28 -11.11 -11.89
CA GLY A 529 3.25 -11.65 -10.94
C GLY A 529 4.69 -11.65 -11.48
N ASP A 530 4.94 -11.02 -12.62
CA ASP A 530 6.29 -10.91 -13.16
C ASP A 530 7.11 -9.92 -12.31
N PRO A 531 8.36 -10.27 -11.96
CA PRO A 531 9.18 -9.44 -11.10
C PRO A 531 9.50 -8.10 -11.75
N ARG A 532 9.38 -7.02 -10.98
CA ARG A 532 9.86 -5.68 -11.34
C ARG A 532 11.32 -5.49 -10.92
N PRO A 533 12.00 -4.43 -11.38
CA PRO A 533 13.34 -4.11 -10.90
C PRO A 533 13.40 -4.00 -9.38
N THR A 534 14.55 -4.30 -8.79
CA THR A 534 14.78 -4.23 -7.34
C THR A 534 15.80 -3.17 -6.96
N MET A 535 16.08 -2.23 -7.88
CA MET A 535 17.11 -1.21 -7.74
C MET A 535 16.48 0.18 -7.87
N GLU A 536 16.66 1.03 -6.86
CA GLU A 536 16.21 2.42 -6.85
C GLU A 536 16.69 3.17 -8.11
N GLY A 537 15.77 3.86 -8.79
CA GLY A 537 16.05 4.63 -9.99
C GLY A 537 16.14 3.80 -11.28
N ALA A 538 15.94 2.48 -11.23
CA ALA A 538 15.94 1.65 -12.44
C ALA A 538 14.76 1.99 -13.35
N ALA A 539 14.99 2.07 -14.66
CA ALA A 539 13.92 2.22 -15.63
C ALA A 539 13.05 0.95 -15.68
N ASP A 540 11.73 1.13 -15.83
CA ASP A 540 10.75 0.05 -15.91
C ASP A 540 9.61 0.40 -16.89
N PHE A 541 8.74 -0.58 -17.12
CA PHE A 541 7.49 -0.42 -17.86
C PHE A 541 6.53 0.46 -17.08
N ALA A 542 6.05 1.55 -17.71
CA ALA A 542 4.86 2.21 -17.21
C ALA A 542 3.63 1.30 -17.38
N GLY A 543 2.72 1.33 -16.41
CA GLY A 543 1.49 0.52 -16.42
C GLY A 543 1.54 -0.68 -15.48
N ALA A 544 0.43 -1.43 -15.46
CA ALA A 544 0.23 -2.55 -14.54
C ALA A 544 0.99 -3.82 -14.91
N ASP A 545 1.43 -3.94 -16.16
CA ASP A 545 1.92 -5.17 -16.76
C ASP A 545 3.21 -4.93 -17.56
N ARG A 546 4.03 -5.97 -17.70
CA ARG A 546 5.25 -5.94 -18.52
C ARG A 546 5.04 -6.56 -19.90
N LEU A 547 4.61 -7.82 -20.05
CA LEU A 547 4.30 -8.47 -21.35
C LEU A 547 3.56 -9.81 -21.27
#